data_AF-A0A1D6E8C2-F1
#
_entry.id   AF-A0A1D6E8C2-F1
#
_cell.length_a   1.000
_cell.length_b   1.000
_cell.length_c   1.000
_cell.angle_alpha   90.00
_cell.angle_beta   90.00
_cell.angle_gamma   90.00
#
_symmetry.space_group_name_H-M   'P 1'
#
loop_
_entity.id
_entity.type
_entity.pdbx_description
1 polymer ?
#
loop_
_entity_poly.entity_id
_entity_poly.type
_entity_poly.pdbx_seq_one_letter_code
_entity_poly.pdbx_strand_id
1 'polypeptide(L)'
;MIPATGVGAAAVPAETQMLLLEYRSEAGPAAATERGSLYALVLPVLDGGFRASLQGSPEDELQFCFESGDPDVQTMEAVDAVFVNSGDNPFKLLKESIKMLSKIKGTFSHIEDKEIPSNLNWFGWCTWDAFYKAVNPSGIEEGLQSLREGGVPPRFLIIDDGWQETVDEIKEVDEALREQTVFAQRLADLKENHKFRGETCKNLEDLVKTIKEKHGVKCVYMWHALLGYWGGTLAASKVMKKYNPKLVYPVQSRGNVANLRDIAMDSLEKFGVGIVDPDKIYEFYNDQHSYLSSVGVDGVKVDVQNVLETLGRGFGGRVAVTRKYQQALEESIAQNFKTNNLICCMSHNSDSIFSALKSAVARASEDFMPREPTLQTLHIASVAFNSLLLGEIFIPDWDMFHSKHESAEFHGAARALSGGGVYVSDKPGVHDFSVLKKLVLPDGSILRARYAGRPTRDCLFTDPVMDGKSCRWIVQN
;
A
#
# COMPACT_ATOMS: atom_id res chain seq x y z
N MET A 1 -6.81 6.74 3.26
CA MET A 1 -8.30 6.77 3.27
C MET A 1 -8.84 6.43 4.65
N ILE A 2 -9.69 7.29 5.20
CA ILE A 2 -10.38 7.10 6.49
C ILE A 2 -11.85 6.73 6.16
N PRO A 3 -12.41 5.65 6.73
CA PRO A 3 -13.81 5.31 6.50
C PRO A 3 -14.75 6.37 7.06
N ALA A 4 -15.84 6.63 6.35
CA ALA A 4 -16.91 7.51 6.81
C ALA A 4 -18.23 6.71 6.92
N THR A 5 -19.07 7.11 7.88
CA THR A 5 -20.43 6.59 8.03
C THR A 5 -21.39 7.75 8.18
N GLY A 6 -22.63 7.57 7.72
CA GLY A 6 -23.63 8.63 7.78
C GLY A 6 -24.98 8.21 7.23
N VAL A 7 -25.91 9.16 7.20
CA VAL A 7 -27.27 8.99 6.70
C VAL A 7 -27.50 10.03 5.60
N GLY A 8 -28.10 9.60 4.49
CA GLY A 8 -28.28 10.44 3.30
C GLY A 8 -27.06 10.43 2.37
N ALA A 9 -27.27 10.90 1.15
CA ALA A 9 -26.20 11.05 0.17
C ALA A 9 -25.24 12.20 0.53
N ALA A 10 -25.71 13.25 1.21
CA ALA A 10 -24.87 14.38 1.65
C ALA A 10 -23.72 13.95 2.58
N ALA A 11 -23.83 12.79 3.23
CA ALA A 11 -22.79 12.22 4.07
C ALA A 11 -21.71 11.44 3.30
N VAL A 12 -21.86 11.24 1.99
CA VAL A 12 -20.89 10.51 1.16
C VAL A 12 -19.71 11.44 0.82
N PRO A 13 -18.49 11.14 1.30
CA PRO A 13 -17.32 11.99 1.04
C PRO A 13 -16.94 12.05 -0.44
N ALA A 14 -16.19 13.09 -0.82
CA ALA A 14 -15.58 13.18 -2.15
C ALA A 14 -14.63 12.01 -2.41
N GLU A 15 -14.56 11.55 -3.66
CA GLU A 15 -13.74 10.41 -4.10
C GLU A 15 -14.05 9.08 -3.40
N THR A 16 -15.30 8.87 -2.97
CA THR A 16 -15.71 7.59 -2.38
C THR A 16 -15.57 6.46 -3.41
N GLN A 17 -14.76 5.44 -3.09
CA GLN A 17 -14.46 4.29 -3.96
C GLN A 17 -15.35 3.06 -3.69
N MET A 18 -16.06 3.03 -2.57
CA MET A 18 -17.02 1.99 -2.21
C MET A 18 -18.08 2.59 -1.30
N LEU A 19 -19.35 2.36 -1.63
CA LEU A 19 -20.47 2.72 -0.78
C LEU A 19 -21.26 1.46 -0.42
N LEU A 20 -21.34 1.15 0.87
CA LEU A 20 -22.16 0.08 1.42
C LEU A 20 -23.35 0.71 2.13
N LEU A 21 -24.56 0.30 1.76
CA LEU A 21 -25.82 0.81 2.30
C LEU A 21 -26.51 -0.30 3.11
N GLU A 22 -27.08 0.06 4.26
CA GLU A 22 -27.97 -0.81 5.03
C GLU A 22 -29.41 -0.29 4.93
N TYR A 23 -30.31 -1.12 4.42
CA TYR A 23 -31.74 -0.84 4.48
C TYR A 23 -32.29 -1.22 5.85
N ARG A 24 -32.75 -0.23 6.60
CA ARG A 24 -33.46 -0.42 7.87
C ARG A 24 -34.95 -0.19 7.64
N SER A 25 -35.75 -1.22 7.87
CA SER A 25 -37.22 -1.09 7.89
C SER A 25 -37.65 -0.10 8.98
N GLU A 26 -38.63 0.76 8.69
CA GLU A 26 -39.19 1.75 9.63
C GLU A 26 -39.81 1.14 10.91
N ALA A 27 -39.95 -0.19 11.00
CA ALA A 27 -40.58 -0.88 12.13
C ALA A 27 -39.72 -0.97 13.43
N GLY A 28 -38.61 -0.24 13.50
CA GLY A 28 -37.77 -0.16 14.70
C GLY A 28 -36.93 -1.42 14.98
N PRO A 29 -36.03 -1.38 16.00
CA PRO A 29 -35.03 -2.43 16.25
C PRO A 29 -35.62 -3.81 16.54
N ALA A 30 -36.87 -3.87 17.01
CA ALA A 30 -37.54 -5.11 17.42
C ALA A 30 -38.13 -5.91 16.25
N ALA A 31 -38.34 -5.30 15.08
CA ALA A 31 -38.84 -5.99 13.88
C ALA A 31 -37.72 -6.44 12.91
N ALA A 32 -36.51 -5.88 13.06
CA ALA A 32 -35.34 -6.23 12.26
C ALA A 32 -34.78 -7.64 12.58
N THR A 33 -35.29 -8.30 13.62
CA THR A 33 -34.87 -9.65 14.00
C THR A 33 -35.58 -10.74 13.20
N GLU A 34 -36.74 -10.47 12.57
CA GLU A 34 -37.49 -11.46 11.77
C GLU A 34 -37.27 -11.34 10.25
N ARG A 35 -36.93 -10.15 9.74
CA ARG A 35 -36.48 -9.94 8.35
C ARG A 35 -35.08 -9.36 8.40
N GLY A 36 -34.06 -10.19 8.12
CA GLY A 36 -32.67 -9.78 8.18
C GLY A 36 -32.38 -8.50 7.40
N SER A 37 -31.39 -7.71 7.85
CA SER A 37 -30.94 -6.49 7.17
C SER A 37 -30.62 -6.77 5.70
N LEU A 38 -31.12 -5.92 4.79
CA LEU A 38 -30.75 -5.94 3.38
C LEU A 38 -29.65 -4.90 3.14
N TYR A 39 -28.61 -5.28 2.40
CA TYR A 39 -27.49 -4.44 2.05
C TYR A 39 -27.46 -4.19 0.55
N ALA A 40 -27.06 -2.99 0.15
CA ALA A 40 -26.71 -2.67 -1.23
C ALA A 40 -25.26 -2.18 -1.30
N LEU A 41 -24.52 -2.69 -2.28
CA LEU A 41 -23.13 -2.33 -2.55
C LEU A 41 -23.09 -1.55 -3.87
N VAL A 42 -22.50 -0.36 -3.82
CA VAL A 42 -22.24 0.49 -5.00
C VAL A 42 -20.73 0.66 -5.12
N LEU A 43 -20.18 0.18 -6.24
CA LEU A 43 -18.76 0.28 -6.57
C LEU A 43 -18.61 1.16 -7.82
N PRO A 44 -18.12 2.39 -7.70
CA PRO A 44 -17.59 3.10 -8.87
C PRO A 44 -16.34 2.37 -9.39
N VAL A 45 -16.24 2.18 -10.70
CA VAL A 45 -15.21 1.36 -11.34
C VAL A 45 -14.58 2.06 -12.54
N LEU A 46 -13.55 1.44 -13.12
CA LEU A 46 -12.93 1.94 -14.34
C LEU A 46 -13.83 1.66 -15.55
N ASP A 47 -13.95 2.64 -16.44
CA ASP A 47 -14.64 2.53 -17.72
C ASP A 47 -13.73 3.10 -18.83
N GLY A 48 -13.17 2.21 -19.64
CA GLY A 48 -12.14 2.57 -20.63
C GLY A 48 -10.93 3.26 -20.00
N GLY A 49 -10.71 4.52 -20.41
CA GLY A 49 -9.63 5.40 -19.92
C GLY A 49 -10.01 6.28 -18.73
N PHE A 50 -11.19 6.06 -18.14
CA PHE A 50 -11.76 6.94 -17.11
C PHE A 50 -11.98 6.19 -15.79
N ARG A 51 -11.81 6.93 -14.69
CA ARG A 51 -12.11 6.49 -13.34
C ARG A 51 -13.41 7.10 -12.86
N ALA A 52 -14.28 6.28 -12.31
CA ALA A 52 -15.43 6.73 -11.54
C ALA A 52 -15.09 6.92 -10.04
N SER A 53 -15.77 7.87 -9.41
CA SER A 53 -15.91 7.95 -7.95
C SER A 53 -17.27 8.53 -7.56
N LEU A 54 -17.64 8.40 -6.28
CA LEU A 54 -18.90 8.91 -5.74
C LEU A 54 -18.67 10.08 -4.78
N GLN A 55 -19.65 10.96 -4.67
CA GLN A 55 -19.68 12.01 -3.66
C GLN A 55 -21.12 12.48 -3.39
N GLY A 56 -21.37 13.07 -2.22
CA GLY A 56 -22.63 13.70 -1.86
C GLY A 56 -22.70 15.19 -2.24
N SER A 57 -23.88 15.68 -2.56
CA SER A 57 -24.16 17.12 -2.64
C SER A 57 -24.81 17.67 -1.35
N PRO A 58 -24.74 18.99 -1.10
CA PRO A 58 -25.50 19.64 -0.03
C PRO A 58 -27.03 19.44 -0.12
N GLU A 59 -27.54 19.17 -1.32
CA GLU A 59 -28.96 18.91 -1.61
C GLU A 59 -29.36 17.44 -1.39
N ASP A 60 -28.47 16.63 -0.80
CA ASP A 60 -28.67 15.20 -0.54
C ASP A 60 -28.81 14.35 -1.84
N GLU A 61 -28.11 14.76 -2.89
CA GLU A 61 -27.99 13.99 -4.13
C GLU A 61 -26.67 13.21 -4.17
N LEU A 62 -26.73 11.95 -4.62
CA LEU A 62 -25.52 11.18 -4.91
C LEU A 62 -24.99 11.57 -6.28
N GLN A 63 -23.80 12.14 -6.31
CA GLN A 63 -23.11 12.56 -7.52
C GLN A 63 -22.08 11.52 -7.94
N PHE A 64 -21.90 11.44 -9.25
CA PHE A 64 -20.96 10.57 -9.91
C PHE A 64 -19.88 11.42 -10.59
N CYS A 65 -18.62 11.21 -10.20
CA CYS A 65 -17.46 11.88 -10.77
C CYS A 65 -16.75 10.95 -11.75
N PHE A 66 -16.39 11.47 -12.93
CA PHE A 66 -15.81 10.67 -14.00
C PHE A 66 -14.64 11.40 -14.66
N GLU A 67 -13.43 10.87 -14.49
CA GLU A 67 -12.20 11.60 -14.84
C GLU A 67 -11.20 10.70 -15.58
N SER A 68 -10.62 11.21 -16.68
CA SER A 68 -9.48 10.59 -17.35
C SER A 68 -8.13 11.04 -16.77
N GLY A 69 -8.08 12.20 -16.12
CA GLY A 69 -6.81 12.82 -15.70
C GLY A 69 -5.96 13.36 -16.86
N ASP A 70 -6.51 13.45 -18.07
CA ASP A 70 -5.84 14.02 -19.24
C ASP A 70 -6.86 14.85 -20.06
N PRO A 71 -6.64 16.16 -20.27
CA PRO A 71 -7.57 17.02 -21.02
C PRO A 71 -7.77 16.58 -22.47
N ASP A 72 -6.83 15.83 -23.04
CA ASP A 72 -6.91 15.33 -24.41
C ASP A 72 -7.70 14.00 -24.51
N VAL A 73 -8.06 13.39 -23.37
CA VAL A 73 -8.86 12.17 -23.29
C VAL A 73 -10.27 12.52 -22.80
N GLN A 74 -11.21 12.61 -23.73
CA GLN A 74 -12.58 13.08 -23.50
C GLN A 74 -13.62 12.02 -23.89
N THR A 75 -14.77 12.05 -23.22
CA THR A 75 -15.91 11.18 -23.51
C THR A 75 -17.22 11.91 -23.20
N MET A 76 -18.31 11.46 -23.84
CA MET A 76 -19.69 11.86 -23.55
C MET A 76 -20.51 10.72 -22.95
N GLU A 77 -19.92 9.53 -22.81
CA GLU A 77 -20.58 8.31 -22.36
C GLU A 77 -19.83 7.70 -21.17
N ALA A 78 -20.61 7.22 -20.19
CA ALA A 78 -20.16 6.41 -19.06
C ALA A 78 -21.13 5.23 -18.94
N VAL A 79 -20.72 4.07 -19.47
CA VAL A 79 -21.61 2.92 -19.69
C VAL A 79 -21.40 1.86 -18.61
N ASP A 80 -20.15 1.60 -18.24
CA ASP A 80 -19.77 0.52 -17.32
C ASP A 80 -19.12 1.06 -16.04
N ALA A 81 -19.45 2.27 -15.64
CA ALA A 81 -18.70 3.02 -14.65
C ALA A 81 -19.15 2.82 -13.19
N VAL A 82 -20.29 2.15 -12.96
CA VAL A 82 -20.77 1.77 -11.63
C VAL A 82 -21.29 0.34 -11.64
N PHE A 83 -20.84 -0.45 -10.66
CA PHE A 83 -21.38 -1.77 -10.38
C PHE A 83 -22.27 -1.70 -9.12
N VAL A 84 -23.48 -2.26 -9.20
CA VAL A 84 -24.43 -2.31 -8.07
C VAL A 84 -24.90 -3.74 -7.84
N ASN A 85 -24.93 -4.16 -6.58
CA ASN A 85 -25.47 -5.45 -6.17
C ASN A 85 -26.12 -5.36 -4.79
N SER A 86 -26.93 -6.36 -4.40
CA SER A 86 -27.59 -6.40 -3.08
C SER A 86 -27.62 -7.79 -2.48
N GLY A 87 -27.75 -7.88 -1.15
CA GLY A 87 -27.77 -9.14 -0.42
C GLY A 87 -28.05 -8.98 1.07
N ASP A 88 -28.28 -10.09 1.77
CA ASP A 88 -28.63 -10.15 3.20
C ASP A 88 -27.40 -10.28 4.13
N ASN A 89 -26.21 -10.46 3.54
CA ASN A 89 -24.94 -10.57 4.25
C ASN A 89 -23.89 -9.69 3.55
N PRO A 90 -23.35 -8.67 4.24
CA PRO A 90 -22.49 -7.67 3.61
C PRO A 90 -21.13 -8.25 3.19
N PHE A 91 -20.61 -9.24 3.91
CA PHE A 91 -19.34 -9.88 3.58
C PHE A 91 -19.45 -10.81 2.37
N LYS A 92 -20.54 -11.59 2.30
CA LYS A 92 -20.83 -12.41 1.12
C LYS A 92 -21.12 -11.53 -0.10
N LEU A 93 -21.87 -10.44 0.10
CA LEU A 93 -22.18 -9.46 -0.95
C LEU A 93 -20.89 -8.87 -1.53
N LEU A 94 -19.96 -8.40 -0.69
CA LEU A 94 -18.66 -7.88 -1.14
C LEU A 94 -17.88 -8.92 -1.94
N LYS A 95 -17.65 -10.11 -1.36
CA LYS A 95 -16.90 -11.19 -2.00
C LYS A 95 -17.44 -11.57 -3.37
N GLU A 96 -18.72 -11.89 -3.46
CA GLU A 96 -19.33 -12.32 -4.72
C GLU A 96 -19.40 -11.19 -5.75
N SER A 97 -19.58 -9.94 -5.30
CA SER A 97 -19.56 -8.77 -6.19
C SER A 97 -18.17 -8.56 -6.80
N ILE A 98 -17.10 -8.62 -6.01
CA ILE A 98 -15.74 -8.46 -6.51
C ILE A 98 -15.35 -9.61 -7.46
N LYS A 99 -15.76 -10.86 -7.17
CA LYS A 99 -15.58 -11.99 -8.09
C LYS A 99 -16.34 -11.85 -9.41
N MET A 100 -17.55 -11.28 -9.37
CA MET A 100 -18.32 -11.02 -10.58
C MET A 100 -17.67 -9.89 -11.38
N LEU A 101 -17.31 -8.80 -10.71
CA LEU A 101 -16.69 -7.64 -11.31
C LEU A 101 -15.33 -7.97 -11.95
N SER A 102 -14.50 -8.79 -11.31
CA SER A 102 -13.21 -9.22 -11.87
C SER A 102 -13.38 -9.98 -13.18
N LYS A 103 -14.41 -10.84 -13.29
CA LYS A 103 -14.73 -11.56 -14.53
C LYS A 103 -15.27 -10.64 -15.62
N ILE A 104 -16.10 -9.66 -15.26
CA ILE A 104 -16.66 -8.68 -16.20
C ILE A 104 -15.54 -7.80 -16.77
N LYS A 105 -14.67 -7.27 -15.90
CA LYS A 105 -13.64 -6.30 -16.29
C LYS A 105 -12.39 -6.95 -16.87
N GLY A 106 -11.97 -8.08 -16.34
CA GLY A 106 -10.77 -8.80 -16.79
C GLY A 106 -9.43 -8.07 -16.57
N THR A 107 -9.43 -6.95 -15.84
CA THR A 107 -8.23 -6.12 -15.59
C THR A 107 -7.64 -6.29 -14.19
N PHE A 108 -8.32 -7.03 -13.31
CA PHE A 108 -7.85 -7.39 -11.98
C PHE A 108 -8.43 -8.74 -11.59
N SER A 109 -7.85 -9.38 -10.58
CA SER A 109 -8.32 -10.66 -10.06
C SER A 109 -8.72 -10.55 -8.60
N HIS A 110 -9.64 -11.42 -8.18
CA HIS A 110 -9.97 -11.63 -6.77
C HIS A 110 -8.79 -12.31 -6.06
N ILE A 111 -8.60 -12.08 -4.76
CA ILE A 111 -7.44 -12.59 -4.01
C ILE A 111 -7.32 -14.12 -4.03
N GLU A 112 -8.44 -14.85 -4.11
CA GLU A 112 -8.45 -16.32 -4.23
C GLU A 112 -7.82 -16.85 -5.53
N ASP A 113 -7.72 -16.03 -6.56
CA ASP A 113 -7.11 -16.39 -7.85
C ASP A 113 -5.64 -15.95 -7.94
N LYS A 114 -5.07 -15.41 -6.86
CA LYS A 114 -3.69 -14.92 -6.79
C LYS A 114 -2.81 -15.83 -5.94
N GLU A 115 -1.53 -15.88 -6.31
CA GLU A 115 -0.53 -16.60 -5.51
C GLU A 115 -0.22 -15.81 -4.22
N ILE A 116 -0.41 -16.46 -3.07
CA ILE A 116 -0.08 -15.91 -1.76
C ILE A 116 1.43 -16.08 -1.51
N PRO A 117 2.20 -15.00 -1.28
CA PRO A 117 3.63 -15.11 -1.10
C PRO A 117 3.99 -15.69 0.28
N SER A 118 5.03 -16.52 0.29
CA SER A 118 5.43 -17.29 1.48
C SER A 118 6.06 -16.46 2.60
N ASN A 119 6.48 -15.21 2.30
CA ASN A 119 6.99 -14.28 3.30
C ASN A 119 5.97 -13.99 4.42
N LEU A 120 4.67 -14.09 4.11
CA LEU A 120 3.58 -13.86 5.08
C LEU A 120 3.49 -14.91 6.20
N ASN A 121 4.23 -16.03 6.09
CA ASN A 121 4.29 -17.04 7.15
C ASN A 121 5.41 -16.78 8.16
N TRP A 122 6.21 -15.74 7.93
CA TRP A 122 7.43 -15.44 8.65
C TRP A 122 7.30 -14.12 9.39
N PHE A 123 7.76 -14.08 10.64
CA PHE A 123 7.92 -12.82 11.36
C PHE A 123 8.94 -11.95 10.64
N GLY A 124 8.57 -10.69 10.41
CA GLY A 124 9.40 -9.74 9.70
C GLY A 124 9.99 -8.63 10.55
N TRP A 125 11.03 -7.99 10.01
CA TRP A 125 11.55 -6.71 10.49
C TRP A 125 11.72 -5.76 9.31
N CYS A 126 11.21 -4.54 9.43
CA CYS A 126 11.35 -3.47 8.45
C CYS A 126 12.32 -2.41 9.00
N THR A 127 13.26 -1.94 8.18
CA THR A 127 14.30 -0.99 8.64
C THR A 127 13.84 0.47 8.71
N TRP A 128 12.60 0.78 8.31
CA TRP A 128 12.12 2.16 8.15
C TRP A 128 12.14 2.99 9.44
N ASP A 129 11.34 2.70 10.46
CA ASP A 129 11.36 3.50 11.70
C ASP A 129 12.64 3.27 12.53
N ALA A 130 13.32 2.15 12.30
CA ALA A 130 14.58 1.84 12.95
C ALA A 130 15.68 2.85 12.55
N PHE A 131 15.76 3.22 11.27
CA PHE A 131 16.88 4.02 10.76
C PHE A 131 16.48 5.15 9.81
N TYR A 132 15.27 5.13 9.25
CA TYR A 132 14.86 5.88 8.07
C TYR A 132 15.95 5.77 6.98
N LYS A 133 16.27 6.88 6.32
CA LYS A 133 17.33 6.96 5.30
C LYS A 133 18.74 6.65 5.83
N ALA A 134 18.95 6.52 7.14
CA ALA A 134 20.26 6.19 7.73
C ALA A 134 20.57 4.68 7.77
N VAL A 135 19.67 3.82 7.24
CA VAL A 135 19.87 2.36 7.17
C VAL A 135 21.21 2.00 6.55
N ASN A 136 21.91 1.05 7.17
CA ASN A 136 23.23 0.58 6.74
C ASN A 136 23.48 -0.88 7.18
N PRO A 137 24.48 -1.56 6.60
CA PRO A 137 24.80 -2.95 6.91
C PRO A 137 25.02 -3.26 8.40
N SER A 138 25.73 -2.39 9.13
CA SER A 138 26.01 -2.60 10.56
C SER A 138 24.72 -2.54 11.40
N GLY A 139 23.86 -1.56 11.14
CA GLY A 139 22.56 -1.45 11.83
C GLY A 139 21.64 -2.64 11.54
N ILE A 140 21.64 -3.15 10.30
CA ILE A 140 20.88 -4.36 9.94
C ILE A 140 21.39 -5.57 10.73
N GLU A 141 22.71 -5.75 10.78
CA GLU A 141 23.35 -6.84 11.52
C GLU A 141 23.01 -6.79 13.03
N GLU A 142 23.09 -5.62 13.65
CA GLU A 142 22.74 -5.39 15.06
C GLU A 142 21.27 -5.70 15.34
N GLY A 143 20.35 -5.25 14.48
CA GLY A 143 18.92 -5.51 14.64
C GLY A 143 18.58 -7.00 14.55
N LEU A 144 19.08 -7.68 13.51
CA LEU A 144 18.89 -9.12 13.34
C LEU A 144 19.47 -9.93 14.51
N GLN A 145 20.68 -9.57 14.95
CA GLN A 145 21.32 -10.18 16.11
C GLN A 145 20.46 -10.01 17.37
N SER A 146 20.00 -8.79 17.66
CA SER A 146 19.25 -8.48 18.87
C SER A 146 17.89 -9.20 18.94
N LEU A 147 17.16 -9.30 17.83
CA LEU A 147 15.91 -10.07 17.76
C LEU A 147 16.15 -11.58 17.90
N ARG A 148 17.24 -12.10 17.29
CA ARG A 148 17.63 -13.51 17.41
C ARG A 148 17.98 -13.88 18.85
N GLU A 149 18.79 -13.07 19.53
CA GLU A 149 19.14 -13.26 20.95
C GLU A 149 17.92 -13.16 21.87
N GLY A 150 16.92 -12.34 21.51
CA GLY A 150 15.64 -12.27 22.20
C GLY A 150 14.74 -13.50 22.02
N GLY A 151 15.09 -14.43 21.14
CA GLY A 151 14.32 -15.64 20.83
C GLY A 151 13.16 -15.42 19.87
N VAL A 152 13.15 -14.32 19.12
CA VAL A 152 12.14 -13.98 18.11
C VAL A 152 12.81 -13.67 16.76
N PRO A 153 13.53 -14.66 16.20
CA PRO A 153 14.42 -14.40 15.09
C PRO A 153 13.61 -14.09 13.81
N PRO A 154 13.78 -12.91 13.19
CA PRO A 154 13.06 -12.56 11.97
C PRO A 154 13.52 -13.47 10.83
N ARG A 155 12.54 -13.94 10.05
CA ARG A 155 12.76 -14.75 8.84
C ARG A 155 12.44 -13.97 7.58
N PHE A 156 11.81 -12.81 7.74
CA PHE A 156 11.56 -11.84 6.69
C PHE A 156 12.23 -10.50 7.05
N LEU A 157 12.93 -9.89 6.11
CA LEU A 157 13.56 -8.57 6.27
C LEU A 157 13.10 -7.67 5.12
N ILE A 158 12.65 -6.45 5.43
CA ILE A 158 12.46 -5.38 4.46
C ILE A 158 13.58 -4.36 4.70
N ILE A 159 14.50 -4.24 3.74
CA ILE A 159 15.45 -3.12 3.69
C ILE A 159 14.71 -1.98 3.00
N ASP A 160 14.19 -1.08 3.83
CA ASP A 160 13.38 0.06 3.41
C ASP A 160 14.25 1.23 2.88
N ASP A 161 13.65 2.38 2.60
CA ASP A 161 14.27 3.53 1.94
C ASP A 161 15.61 3.97 2.60
N GLY A 162 16.59 4.27 1.74
CA GLY A 162 17.91 4.76 2.10
C GLY A 162 19.06 3.93 1.50
N TRP A 163 18.78 2.80 0.85
CA TRP A 163 19.82 1.97 0.24
C TRP A 163 20.20 2.38 -1.18
N GLN A 164 19.35 3.16 -1.85
CA GLN A 164 19.48 3.54 -3.26
C GLN A 164 20.47 4.69 -3.47
N GLU A 165 21.05 4.75 -4.66
CA GLU A 165 21.81 5.90 -5.13
C GLU A 165 20.86 6.98 -5.67
N THR A 166 20.74 8.09 -4.94
CA THR A 166 19.82 9.18 -5.24
C THR A 166 20.54 10.51 -5.28
N VAL A 167 20.08 11.41 -6.15
CA VAL A 167 20.61 12.78 -6.24
C VAL A 167 19.55 13.77 -5.79
N ASP A 168 19.98 14.71 -4.96
CA ASP A 168 19.25 15.95 -4.72
C ASP A 168 19.74 17.02 -5.70
N GLU A 169 18.92 17.33 -6.70
CA GLU A 169 19.24 18.35 -7.71
C GLU A 169 18.98 19.77 -7.19
N ILE A 170 18.32 19.93 -6.04
CA ILE A 170 17.85 21.22 -5.53
C ILE A 170 18.83 21.71 -4.45
N LYS A 171 19.91 22.34 -4.92
CA LYS A 171 21.03 22.76 -4.06
C LYS A 171 20.81 24.08 -3.32
N GLU A 172 19.85 24.90 -3.77
CA GLU A 172 19.55 26.21 -3.18
C GLU A 172 18.04 26.38 -3.00
N VAL A 173 17.58 26.15 -1.77
CA VAL A 173 16.22 26.45 -1.32
C VAL A 173 16.33 27.21 -0.02
N ASP A 174 15.42 28.15 0.19
CA ASP A 174 15.20 28.78 1.49
C ASP A 174 15.04 27.70 2.57
N GLU A 175 15.51 27.97 3.78
CA GLU A 175 15.53 27.01 4.88
C GLU A 175 14.11 26.49 5.20
N ALA A 176 13.10 27.34 4.98
CA ALA A 176 11.67 27.01 5.08
C ALA A 176 11.15 25.97 4.06
N LEU A 177 11.88 25.73 2.96
CA LEU A 177 11.49 24.80 1.88
C LEU A 177 12.28 23.49 1.90
N ARG A 178 13.20 23.34 2.86
CA ARG A 178 14.13 22.21 2.92
C ARG A 178 13.44 20.87 3.19
N GLU A 179 12.33 20.88 3.92
CA GLU A 179 11.51 19.68 4.11
C GLU A 179 10.80 19.25 2.83
N GLN A 180 10.43 20.21 1.97
CA GLN A 180 9.78 19.92 0.70
C GLN A 180 10.74 19.22 -0.27
N THR A 181 12.01 19.64 -0.34
CA THR A 181 12.94 19.08 -1.34
C THR A 181 13.27 17.61 -1.14
N VAL A 182 13.05 17.06 0.05
CA VAL A 182 13.33 15.64 0.36
C VAL A 182 12.56 14.69 -0.55
N PHE A 183 11.34 15.05 -0.95
CA PHE A 183 10.51 14.26 -1.86
C PHE A 183 10.89 14.43 -3.34
N ALA A 184 11.68 15.43 -3.69
CA ALA A 184 12.10 15.67 -5.08
C ALA A 184 13.41 14.97 -5.46
N GLN A 185 14.00 14.21 -4.54
CA GLN A 185 15.19 13.40 -4.81
C GLN A 185 14.92 12.36 -5.91
N ARG A 186 15.91 12.08 -6.76
CA ARG A 186 15.73 11.22 -7.94
C ARG A 186 16.69 10.04 -7.95
N LEU A 187 16.21 8.89 -8.44
CA LEU A 187 17.02 7.69 -8.59
C LEU A 187 18.09 7.92 -9.67
N ALA A 188 19.37 7.74 -9.30
CA ALA A 188 20.50 7.95 -10.21
C ALA A 188 21.11 6.65 -10.72
N ASP A 189 21.06 5.56 -9.93
CA ASP A 189 21.55 4.24 -10.29
C ASP A 189 20.56 3.14 -9.83
N LEU A 190 20.62 1.97 -10.45
CA LEU A 190 19.82 0.80 -10.06
C LEU A 190 20.46 0.04 -8.89
N LYS A 191 21.76 0.24 -8.68
CA LYS A 191 22.54 -0.42 -7.63
C LYS A 191 22.52 0.38 -6.34
N GLU A 192 22.90 -0.30 -5.26
CA GLU A 192 23.04 0.28 -3.93
C GLU A 192 24.04 1.45 -3.88
N ASN A 193 23.80 2.37 -2.96
CA ASN A 193 24.70 3.48 -2.71
C ASN A 193 25.95 3.06 -1.92
N HIS A 194 26.82 4.04 -1.66
CA HIS A 194 28.08 3.86 -0.96
C HIS A 194 27.96 3.24 0.45
N LYS A 195 26.82 3.34 1.15
CA LYS A 195 26.67 2.76 2.51
C LYS A 195 26.73 1.23 2.50
N PHE A 196 26.44 0.61 1.36
CA PHE A 196 26.43 -0.83 1.17
C PHE A 196 27.68 -1.33 0.41
N ARG A 197 28.70 -0.49 0.28
CA ARG A 197 29.99 -0.77 -0.38
C ARG A 197 31.14 -0.33 0.53
N GLY A 198 31.55 -1.19 1.46
CA GLY A 198 32.56 -0.82 2.44
C GLY A 198 33.17 -1.99 3.19
N GLU A 199 33.66 -1.70 4.39
CA GLU A 199 34.33 -2.69 5.24
C GLU A 199 33.35 -3.71 5.84
N THR A 200 32.16 -3.27 6.27
CA THR A 200 31.14 -4.16 6.86
C THR A 200 30.58 -5.17 5.85
N CYS A 201 30.38 -4.74 4.61
CA CYS A 201 30.03 -5.62 3.49
C CYS A 201 30.59 -5.07 2.19
N LYS A 202 31.09 -5.96 1.32
CA LYS A 202 31.70 -5.56 0.05
C LYS A 202 30.69 -4.93 -0.92
N ASN A 203 29.48 -5.45 -0.91
CA ASN A 203 28.34 -5.05 -1.74
C ASN A 203 27.04 -5.60 -1.13
N LEU A 204 25.90 -5.35 -1.80
CA LEU A 204 24.60 -5.85 -1.35
C LEU A 204 24.52 -7.40 -1.35
N GLU A 205 25.16 -8.07 -2.31
CA GLU A 205 25.21 -9.54 -2.37
C GLU A 205 25.85 -10.15 -1.13
N ASP A 206 26.99 -9.60 -0.71
CA ASP A 206 27.74 -10.01 0.48
C ASP A 206 26.90 -9.83 1.75
N LEU A 207 26.18 -8.70 1.87
CA LEU A 207 25.25 -8.47 2.97
C LEU A 207 24.13 -9.50 2.99
N VAL A 208 23.41 -9.67 1.87
CA VAL A 208 22.25 -10.57 1.77
C VAL A 208 22.66 -12.01 2.07
N LYS A 209 23.80 -12.45 1.51
CA LYS A 209 24.36 -13.77 1.81
C LYS A 209 24.66 -13.93 3.30
N THR A 210 25.36 -12.95 3.89
CA THR A 210 25.75 -12.98 5.30
C THR A 210 24.54 -13.07 6.23
N ILE A 211 23.50 -12.25 6.02
CA ILE A 211 22.32 -12.26 6.91
C ILE A 211 21.50 -13.54 6.77
N LYS A 212 21.45 -14.13 5.55
CA LYS A 212 20.79 -15.42 5.32
C LYS A 212 21.53 -16.55 6.02
N GLU A 213 22.85 -16.60 5.92
CA GLU A 213 23.69 -17.64 6.51
C GLU A 213 23.79 -17.50 8.05
N LYS A 214 24.03 -16.29 8.55
CA LYS A 214 24.29 -16.04 9.98
C LYS A 214 23.01 -15.95 10.81
N HIS A 215 21.97 -15.30 10.31
CA HIS A 215 20.73 -15.05 11.07
C HIS A 215 19.57 -15.95 10.65
N GLY A 216 19.73 -16.71 9.57
CA GLY A 216 18.69 -17.60 9.06
C GLY A 216 17.53 -16.85 8.40
N VAL A 217 17.75 -15.61 7.96
CA VAL A 217 16.76 -14.85 7.18
C VAL A 217 16.38 -15.68 5.94
N LYS A 218 15.08 -15.82 5.68
CA LYS A 218 14.55 -16.62 4.56
C LYS A 218 14.20 -15.75 3.36
N CYS A 219 13.74 -14.54 3.63
CA CYS A 219 13.22 -13.64 2.62
C CYS A 219 13.74 -12.22 2.88
N VAL A 220 14.36 -11.61 1.88
CA VAL A 220 14.81 -10.20 1.91
C VAL A 220 14.08 -9.44 0.81
N TYR A 221 13.32 -8.41 1.18
CA TYR A 221 12.70 -7.47 0.25
C TYR A 221 13.43 -6.12 0.28
N MET A 222 13.50 -5.49 -0.88
CA MET A 222 14.04 -4.12 -1.02
C MET A 222 12.90 -3.16 -1.33
N TRP A 223 12.88 -2.01 -0.66
CA TRP A 223 11.93 -0.94 -0.98
C TRP A 223 12.39 -0.15 -2.22
N HIS A 224 11.46 0.25 -3.07
CA HIS A 224 11.67 1.33 -4.05
C HIS A 224 10.34 2.01 -4.39
N ALA A 225 10.38 3.25 -4.89
CA ALA A 225 9.17 3.89 -5.40
C ALA A 225 8.81 3.35 -6.80
N LEU A 226 7.53 3.41 -7.17
CA LEU A 226 7.03 2.97 -8.47
C LEU A 226 7.77 3.66 -9.63
N LEU A 227 8.06 4.95 -9.47
CA LEU A 227 8.75 5.77 -10.48
C LEU A 227 10.28 5.79 -10.31
N GLY A 228 10.84 4.88 -9.51
CA GLY A 228 12.26 4.75 -9.21
C GLY A 228 12.63 5.29 -7.82
N TYR A 229 12.37 6.57 -7.57
CA TYR A 229 12.41 7.19 -6.24
C TYR A 229 11.28 8.22 -6.12
N TRP A 230 11.15 8.93 -4.99
CA TRP A 230 10.08 9.91 -4.76
C TRP A 230 9.92 10.92 -5.91
N GLY A 231 11.01 11.58 -6.33
CA GLY A 231 11.02 12.52 -7.47
C GLY A 231 11.19 11.85 -8.83
N GLY A 232 11.03 10.52 -8.92
CA GLY A 232 11.23 9.73 -10.11
C GLY A 232 12.69 9.37 -10.38
N THR A 233 13.05 9.24 -11.66
CA THR A 233 14.40 8.92 -12.15
C THR A 233 15.15 10.17 -12.63
N LEU A 234 16.46 10.18 -12.42
CA LEU A 234 17.34 11.29 -12.79
C LEU A 234 17.62 11.28 -14.30
N ALA A 235 17.05 12.22 -15.05
CA ALA A 235 17.20 12.25 -16.50
C ALA A 235 18.66 12.47 -16.99
N ALA A 236 19.47 13.17 -16.19
CA ALA A 236 20.89 13.37 -16.48
C ALA A 236 21.76 12.12 -16.22
N SER A 237 21.24 11.09 -15.54
CA SER A 237 21.99 9.87 -15.26
C SER A 237 22.25 9.09 -16.54
N LYS A 238 23.51 8.68 -16.73
CA LYS A 238 23.90 7.79 -17.84
C LYS A 238 23.19 6.44 -17.76
N VAL A 239 22.91 5.95 -16.55
CA VAL A 239 22.20 4.68 -16.31
C VAL A 239 20.73 4.82 -16.66
N MET A 240 20.08 5.92 -16.25
CA MET A 240 18.65 6.11 -16.48
C MET A 240 18.31 6.53 -17.90
N LYS A 241 19.25 7.14 -18.64
CA LYS A 241 19.01 7.66 -20.01
C LYS A 241 18.40 6.63 -20.97
N LYS A 242 18.71 5.34 -20.82
CA LYS A 242 18.15 4.29 -21.69
C LYS A 242 16.64 4.09 -21.53
N TYR A 243 16.07 4.49 -20.40
CA TYR A 243 14.63 4.42 -20.12
C TYR A 243 13.87 5.68 -20.54
N ASN A 244 14.56 6.62 -21.20
CA ASN A 244 14.00 7.88 -21.71
C ASN A 244 13.17 8.67 -20.67
N PRO A 245 13.71 8.93 -19.47
CA PRO A 245 12.96 9.63 -18.43
C PRO A 245 12.61 11.07 -18.84
N LYS A 246 11.40 11.49 -18.52
CA LYS A 246 10.88 12.84 -18.81
C LYS A 246 10.49 13.52 -17.51
N LEU A 247 10.87 14.78 -17.35
CA LEU A 247 10.42 15.58 -16.21
C LEU A 247 8.99 16.06 -16.49
N VAL A 248 8.05 15.63 -15.65
CA VAL A 248 6.63 15.97 -15.74
C VAL A 248 6.16 16.55 -14.40
N TYR A 249 5.13 17.39 -14.44
CA TYR A 249 4.62 18.05 -13.25
C TYR A 249 3.24 17.49 -12.92
N PRO A 250 3.07 16.87 -11.74
CA PRO A 250 1.77 16.42 -11.24
C PRO A 250 0.68 17.48 -11.40
N VAL A 251 -0.52 17.01 -11.75
CA VAL A 251 -1.74 17.83 -11.72
C VAL A 251 -2.75 17.15 -10.81
N GLN A 252 -2.98 17.73 -9.63
CA GLN A 252 -3.97 17.22 -8.69
C GLN A 252 -5.40 17.60 -9.12
N SER A 253 -6.31 16.62 -9.15
CA SER A 253 -7.74 16.88 -9.40
C SER A 253 -8.40 17.52 -8.18
N ARG A 254 -9.59 18.10 -8.38
CA ARG A 254 -10.38 18.64 -7.25
C ARG A 254 -10.68 17.58 -6.22
N GLY A 255 -10.98 16.35 -6.63
CA GLY A 255 -11.25 15.26 -5.72
C GLY A 255 -10.02 14.79 -4.94
N ASN A 256 -8.83 14.80 -5.55
CA ASN A 256 -7.58 14.53 -4.82
C ASN A 256 -7.37 15.55 -3.70
N VAL A 257 -7.45 16.85 -4.03
CA VAL A 257 -7.25 17.95 -3.06
C VAL A 257 -8.35 17.99 -1.99
N ALA A 258 -9.55 17.48 -2.28
CA ALA A 258 -10.66 17.44 -1.32
C ALA A 258 -10.42 16.48 -0.14
N ASN A 259 -9.53 15.50 -0.29
CA ASN A 259 -9.21 14.54 0.77
C ASN A 259 -8.07 15.03 1.66
N LEU A 260 -6.87 15.11 1.10
CA LEU A 260 -5.68 15.57 1.81
C LEU A 260 -4.75 16.24 0.79
N ARG A 261 -4.26 17.43 1.16
CA ARG A 261 -3.14 18.07 0.48
C ARG A 261 -1.90 17.89 1.33
N ASP A 262 -0.98 17.02 0.89
CA ASP A 262 0.22 16.69 1.63
C ASP A 262 1.48 17.36 1.04
N ILE A 263 2.50 17.46 1.90
CA ILE A 263 3.77 18.14 1.58
C ILE A 263 4.58 17.41 0.49
N ALA A 264 4.43 16.09 0.35
CA ALA A 264 5.12 15.35 -0.69
C ALA A 264 4.53 15.71 -2.05
N MET A 265 3.21 15.72 -2.20
CA MET A 265 2.57 16.16 -3.44
C MET A 265 2.86 17.61 -3.79
N ASP A 266 2.83 18.53 -2.83
CA ASP A 266 3.22 19.93 -3.06
C ASP A 266 4.68 20.06 -3.55
N SER A 267 5.58 19.24 -3.01
CA SER A 267 6.96 19.16 -3.48
C SER A 267 7.05 18.65 -4.93
N LEU A 268 6.38 17.54 -5.24
CA LEU A 268 6.41 16.94 -6.57
C LEU A 268 5.77 17.84 -7.64
N GLU A 269 4.69 18.54 -7.32
CA GLU A 269 4.09 19.57 -8.18
C GLU A 269 5.07 20.70 -8.50
N LYS A 270 5.85 21.11 -7.50
CA LYS A 270 6.79 22.23 -7.64
C LYS A 270 8.05 21.85 -8.40
N PHE A 271 8.60 20.67 -8.11
CA PHE A 271 9.93 20.27 -8.59
C PHE A 271 9.91 19.24 -9.71
N GLY A 272 8.74 18.67 -10.00
CA GLY A 272 8.52 17.69 -11.06
C GLY A 272 9.01 16.29 -10.71
N VAL A 273 8.45 15.31 -11.41
CA VAL A 273 8.74 13.88 -11.31
C VAL A 273 9.39 13.41 -12.59
N GLY A 274 10.52 12.71 -12.48
CA GLY A 274 11.20 12.06 -13.60
C GLY A 274 10.52 10.74 -13.98
N ILE A 275 9.42 10.80 -14.72
CA ILE A 275 8.68 9.60 -15.14
C ILE A 275 9.48 8.84 -16.20
N VAL A 276 9.62 7.52 -16.03
CA VAL A 276 10.17 6.64 -17.05
C VAL A 276 9.20 6.59 -18.23
N ASP A 277 9.70 6.55 -19.47
CA ASP A 277 8.81 6.43 -20.61
C ASP A 277 7.94 5.18 -20.48
N PRO A 278 6.60 5.26 -20.56
CA PRO A 278 5.76 4.08 -20.37
C PRO A 278 6.07 2.96 -21.36
N ASP A 279 6.63 3.23 -22.55
CA ASP A 279 7.10 2.18 -23.48
C ASP A 279 8.37 1.45 -23.02
N LYS A 280 9.07 2.00 -22.02
CA LYS A 280 10.33 1.50 -21.46
C LYS A 280 10.22 1.01 -20.02
N ILE A 281 9.04 1.11 -19.41
CA ILE A 281 8.86 0.83 -17.99
C ILE A 281 9.13 -0.64 -17.61
N TYR A 282 8.76 -1.60 -18.48
CA TYR A 282 9.11 -3.00 -18.26
C TYR A 282 10.63 -3.21 -18.26
N GLU A 283 11.35 -2.59 -19.20
CA GLU A 283 12.83 -2.66 -19.25
C GLU A 283 13.44 -2.13 -17.95
N PHE A 284 12.90 -1.01 -17.43
CA PHE A 284 13.33 -0.43 -16.16
C PHE A 284 13.15 -1.39 -14.97
N TYR A 285 11.94 -1.92 -14.77
CA TYR A 285 11.69 -2.83 -13.66
C TYR A 285 12.42 -4.14 -13.82
N ASN A 286 12.45 -4.71 -15.03
CA ASN A 286 13.14 -5.96 -15.27
C ASN A 286 14.63 -5.85 -14.94
N ASP A 287 15.29 -4.76 -15.33
CA ASP A 287 16.71 -4.59 -15.03
C ASP A 287 16.97 -4.33 -13.54
N GLN A 288 16.11 -3.56 -12.88
CA GLN A 288 16.22 -3.35 -11.43
C GLN A 288 16.01 -4.66 -10.66
N HIS A 289 14.95 -5.40 -10.97
CA HIS A 289 14.60 -6.64 -10.28
C HIS A 289 15.53 -7.79 -10.64
N SER A 290 16.03 -7.84 -11.87
CA SER A 290 17.08 -8.78 -12.29
C SER A 290 18.36 -8.55 -11.49
N TYR A 291 18.78 -7.29 -11.31
CA TYR A 291 19.90 -6.96 -10.44
C TYR A 291 19.67 -7.43 -9.00
N LEU A 292 18.53 -7.05 -8.40
CA LEU A 292 18.19 -7.44 -7.03
C LEU A 292 18.18 -8.96 -6.85
N SER A 293 17.52 -9.69 -7.75
CA SER A 293 17.49 -11.15 -7.75
C SER A 293 18.90 -11.76 -7.87
N SER A 294 19.75 -11.19 -8.74
CA SER A 294 21.13 -11.66 -8.93
C SER A 294 22.00 -11.55 -7.66
N VAL A 295 21.69 -10.60 -6.77
CA VAL A 295 22.39 -10.42 -5.48
C VAL A 295 21.66 -11.12 -4.32
N GLY A 296 20.70 -11.98 -4.63
CA GLY A 296 20.01 -12.84 -3.68
C GLY A 296 18.81 -12.22 -2.97
N VAL A 297 18.33 -11.04 -3.38
CA VAL A 297 17.07 -10.46 -2.89
C VAL A 297 15.89 -11.30 -3.41
N ASP A 298 14.88 -11.48 -2.57
CA ASP A 298 13.76 -12.39 -2.86
C ASP A 298 12.50 -11.67 -3.36
N GLY A 299 12.40 -10.34 -3.21
CA GLY A 299 11.26 -9.55 -3.65
C GLY A 299 11.40 -8.06 -3.35
N VAL A 300 10.29 -7.33 -3.48
CA VAL A 300 10.28 -5.87 -3.33
C VAL A 300 9.03 -5.35 -2.62
N LYS A 301 9.19 -4.22 -1.92
CA LYS A 301 8.09 -3.34 -1.48
C LYS A 301 8.09 -2.14 -2.41
N VAL A 302 7.02 -1.93 -3.18
CA VAL A 302 6.95 -0.88 -4.19
C VAL A 302 5.98 0.21 -3.77
N ASP A 303 6.49 1.41 -3.58
CA ASP A 303 5.81 2.50 -2.89
C ASP A 303 5.48 3.68 -3.81
N VAL A 304 4.81 4.70 -3.27
CA VAL A 304 4.46 5.95 -3.96
C VAL A 304 3.66 5.68 -5.24
N GLN A 305 2.81 4.63 -5.25
CA GLN A 305 2.11 4.23 -6.47
C GLN A 305 1.01 5.23 -6.87
N ASN A 306 0.33 5.82 -5.90
CA ASN A 306 -0.77 6.76 -6.09
C ASN A 306 -0.36 8.01 -6.87
N VAL A 307 0.92 8.43 -6.83
CA VAL A 307 1.39 9.61 -7.58
C VAL A 307 1.04 9.53 -9.07
N LEU A 308 0.97 8.31 -9.61
CA LEU A 308 0.72 8.07 -11.02
C LEU A 308 -0.65 8.59 -11.48
N GLU A 309 -1.63 8.69 -10.58
CA GLU A 309 -2.96 9.23 -10.91
C GLU A 309 -2.92 10.72 -11.34
N THR A 310 -1.89 11.44 -10.90
CA THR A 310 -1.67 12.87 -11.18
C THR A 310 -0.77 13.11 -12.41
N LEU A 311 -0.27 12.03 -13.02
CA LEU A 311 0.70 12.05 -14.12
C LEU A 311 0.11 11.55 -15.44
N GLY A 312 -1.21 11.45 -15.55
CA GLY A 312 -1.89 10.92 -16.74
C GLY A 312 -1.76 11.76 -18.01
N ARG A 313 -1.51 13.07 -17.87
CA ARG A 313 -1.47 14.03 -18.99
C ARG A 313 -0.37 13.69 -19.99
N GLY A 314 -0.75 13.53 -21.26
CA GLY A 314 0.16 13.20 -22.35
C GLY A 314 0.49 11.71 -22.45
N PHE A 315 -0.13 10.87 -21.62
CA PHE A 315 0.06 9.42 -21.59
C PHE A 315 -1.27 8.65 -21.75
N GLY A 316 -2.32 9.31 -22.22
CA GLY A 316 -3.63 8.69 -22.47
C GLY A 316 -4.50 8.59 -21.21
N GLY A 317 -4.22 9.40 -20.19
CA GLY A 317 -4.98 9.43 -18.96
C GLY A 317 -4.44 8.51 -17.86
N ARG A 318 -4.91 8.77 -16.63
CA ARG A 318 -4.47 8.09 -15.39
C ARG A 318 -4.66 6.59 -15.45
N VAL A 319 -5.76 6.13 -16.06
CA VAL A 319 -6.08 4.70 -16.17
C VAL A 319 -5.10 4.00 -17.09
N ALA A 320 -4.80 4.59 -18.26
CA ALA A 320 -3.92 3.99 -19.25
C ALA A 320 -2.48 3.87 -18.72
N VAL A 321 -1.95 4.96 -18.14
CA VAL A 321 -0.59 4.95 -17.59
C VAL A 321 -0.46 4.03 -16.38
N THR A 322 -1.44 4.04 -15.46
CA THR A 322 -1.42 3.17 -14.27
C THR A 322 -1.46 1.70 -14.64
N ARG A 323 -2.34 1.32 -15.58
CA ARG A 323 -2.43 -0.06 -16.05
C ARG A 323 -1.12 -0.53 -16.67
N LYS A 324 -0.46 0.32 -17.46
CA LYS A 324 0.81 -0.02 -18.12
C LYS A 324 1.94 -0.22 -17.12
N TYR A 325 2.05 0.65 -16.12
CA TYR A 325 3.02 0.53 -15.04
C TYR A 325 2.76 -0.71 -14.18
N GLN A 326 1.49 -0.96 -13.81
CA GLN A 326 1.10 -2.10 -13.00
C GLN A 326 1.38 -3.43 -13.71
N GLN A 327 1.07 -3.53 -15.01
CA GLN A 327 1.36 -4.71 -15.82
C GLN A 327 2.87 -4.97 -15.90
N ALA A 328 3.65 -3.94 -16.21
CA ALA A 328 5.10 -4.06 -16.28
C ALA A 328 5.72 -4.47 -14.94
N LEU A 329 5.21 -3.94 -13.82
CA LEU A 329 5.63 -4.33 -12.48
C LEU A 329 5.31 -5.81 -12.22
N GLU A 330 4.08 -6.25 -12.47
CA GLU A 330 3.70 -7.65 -12.24
C GLU A 330 4.46 -8.63 -13.14
N GLU A 331 4.77 -8.24 -14.38
CA GLU A 331 5.60 -9.01 -15.30
C GLU A 331 7.04 -9.12 -14.81
N SER A 332 7.66 -8.03 -14.35
CA SER A 332 9.04 -8.06 -13.84
C SER A 332 9.16 -8.90 -12.56
N ILE A 333 8.15 -8.88 -11.69
CA ILE A 333 8.10 -9.73 -10.49
C ILE A 333 8.09 -11.21 -10.90
N ALA A 334 7.18 -11.59 -11.79
CA ALA A 334 7.07 -12.98 -12.26
C ALA A 334 8.33 -13.46 -12.99
N GLN A 335 9.04 -12.56 -13.66
CA GLN A 335 10.26 -12.87 -14.39
C GLN A 335 11.48 -13.07 -13.48
N ASN A 336 11.59 -12.31 -12.38
CA ASN A 336 12.83 -12.22 -11.61
C ASN A 336 12.79 -12.88 -10.23
N PHE A 337 11.60 -13.04 -9.64
CA PHE A 337 11.45 -13.63 -8.30
C PHE A 337 10.74 -14.98 -8.37
N LYS A 338 11.02 -15.85 -7.39
CA LYS A 338 10.54 -17.25 -7.39
C LYS A 338 9.02 -17.39 -7.26
N THR A 339 8.41 -16.43 -6.59
CA THR A 339 6.98 -16.38 -6.23
C THR A 339 6.53 -14.93 -6.33
N ASN A 340 5.24 -14.65 -6.15
CA ASN A 340 4.62 -13.33 -6.17
C ASN A 340 5.07 -12.37 -5.03
N ASN A 341 6.37 -12.10 -4.97
CA ASN A 341 7.05 -11.45 -3.87
C ASN A 341 7.05 -9.93 -3.99
N LEU A 342 5.84 -9.36 -3.95
CA LEU A 342 5.57 -7.94 -4.08
C LEU A 342 4.64 -7.47 -2.96
N ILE A 343 5.03 -6.37 -2.29
CA ILE A 343 4.13 -5.59 -1.44
C ILE A 343 3.87 -4.25 -2.15
N CYS A 344 2.63 -3.98 -2.53
CA CYS A 344 2.24 -2.69 -3.08
C CYS A 344 1.98 -1.68 -1.94
N CYS A 345 2.59 -0.51 -1.98
CA CYS A 345 2.45 0.54 -0.98
C CYS A 345 1.98 1.84 -1.64
N MET A 346 1.17 2.63 -0.92
CA MET A 346 0.46 3.79 -1.44
C MET A 346 -0.29 3.49 -2.76
N SER A 347 -1.04 2.38 -2.83
CA SER A 347 -1.68 1.86 -4.07
C SER A 347 -3.22 1.84 -3.99
N HIS A 348 -3.79 2.75 -3.21
CA HIS A 348 -5.21 2.80 -2.85
C HIS A 348 -6.10 3.46 -3.89
N ASN A 349 -5.55 4.04 -4.95
CA ASN A 349 -6.38 4.58 -6.02
C ASN A 349 -7.07 3.43 -6.79
N SER A 350 -8.30 3.66 -7.26
CA SER A 350 -9.05 2.66 -8.04
C SER A 350 -8.36 2.25 -9.34
N ASP A 351 -7.47 3.10 -9.88
CA ASP A 351 -6.71 2.81 -11.10
C ASP A 351 -5.76 1.62 -10.86
N SER A 352 -5.08 1.59 -9.71
CA SER A 352 -4.21 0.50 -9.26
C SER A 352 -5.01 -0.72 -8.80
N ILE A 353 -6.05 -0.52 -7.96
CA ILE A 353 -6.88 -1.62 -7.43
C ILE A 353 -7.49 -2.45 -8.55
N PHE A 354 -8.10 -1.79 -9.55
CA PHE A 354 -8.74 -2.46 -10.68
C PHE A 354 -7.79 -2.75 -11.86
N SER A 355 -6.48 -2.61 -11.66
CA SER A 355 -5.43 -3.05 -12.59
C SER A 355 -4.53 -4.17 -12.04
N ALA A 356 -4.76 -4.64 -10.81
CA ALA A 356 -3.92 -5.63 -10.15
C ALA A 356 -4.35 -7.08 -10.44
N LEU A 357 -3.79 -7.68 -11.49
CA LEU A 357 -4.08 -9.06 -11.88
C LEU A 357 -3.37 -10.08 -10.98
N LYS A 358 -2.09 -9.85 -10.69
CA LYS A 358 -1.24 -10.79 -9.95
C LYS A 358 -0.87 -10.30 -8.57
N SER A 359 -0.68 -8.99 -8.36
CA SER A 359 -0.23 -8.43 -7.08
C SER A 359 -1.15 -8.86 -5.95
N ALA A 360 -0.61 -9.56 -4.96
CA ALA A 360 -1.41 -10.20 -3.91
C ALA A 360 -1.35 -9.50 -2.56
N VAL A 361 -0.38 -8.61 -2.31
CA VAL A 361 -0.24 -7.92 -1.01
C VAL A 361 -0.21 -6.42 -1.25
N ALA A 362 -1.01 -5.68 -0.50
CA ALA A 362 -1.02 -4.23 -0.55
C ALA A 362 -1.20 -3.63 0.86
N ARG A 363 -0.42 -2.61 1.19
CA ARG A 363 -0.62 -1.78 2.38
C ARG A 363 -2.05 -1.25 2.37
N ALA A 364 -2.75 -1.34 3.50
CA ALA A 364 -4.18 -1.06 3.59
C ALA A 364 -4.51 0.19 4.43
N SER A 365 -3.51 1.01 4.74
CA SER A 365 -3.66 2.24 5.54
C SER A 365 -2.55 3.23 5.23
N GLU A 366 -2.68 4.43 5.80
CA GLU A 366 -1.54 5.30 6.08
C GLU A 366 -0.46 4.57 6.89
N ASP A 367 0.72 5.18 6.96
CA ASP A 367 1.82 4.68 7.78
C ASP A 367 1.45 4.67 9.27
N PHE A 368 1.96 3.65 9.95
CA PHE A 368 2.01 3.65 11.40
C PHE A 368 2.90 4.80 11.87
N MET A 369 2.31 5.76 12.58
CA MET A 369 3.02 6.93 13.09
C MET A 369 3.25 6.80 14.60
N PRO A 370 4.37 6.20 15.06
CA PRO A 370 4.59 5.92 16.49
C PRO A 370 4.68 7.16 17.38
N ARG A 371 4.91 8.34 16.79
CA ARG A 371 5.03 9.60 17.52
C ARG A 371 3.73 10.38 17.63
N GLU A 372 2.64 9.87 17.04
CA GLU A 372 1.33 10.52 16.99
C GLU A 372 0.29 9.68 17.75
N PRO A 373 0.09 9.92 19.06
CA PRO A 373 -0.81 9.11 19.89
C PRO A 373 -2.27 9.09 19.40
N THR A 374 -2.72 10.19 18.77
CA THR A 374 -4.07 10.31 18.22
C THR A 374 -4.30 9.42 17.01
N LEU A 375 -3.25 8.95 16.34
CA LEU A 375 -3.34 8.13 15.14
C LEU A 375 -3.33 6.63 15.42
N GLN A 376 -3.05 6.18 16.65
CA GLN A 376 -2.91 4.75 16.96
C GLN A 376 -4.22 3.97 16.72
N THR A 377 -5.32 4.48 17.28
CA THR A 377 -6.66 3.88 17.09
C THR A 377 -7.19 4.12 15.68
N LEU A 378 -6.96 5.31 15.13
CA LEU A 378 -7.37 5.67 13.77
C LEU A 378 -6.69 4.77 12.72
N HIS A 379 -5.42 4.41 12.90
CA HIS A 379 -4.70 3.47 12.03
C HIS A 379 -5.41 2.12 11.97
N ILE A 380 -5.73 1.54 13.14
CA ILE A 380 -6.41 0.24 13.22
C ILE A 380 -7.84 0.32 12.65
N ALA A 381 -8.58 1.40 12.94
CA ALA A 381 -9.90 1.60 12.37
C ALA A 381 -9.83 1.70 10.84
N SER A 382 -8.94 2.55 10.32
CA SER A 382 -8.80 2.77 8.89
C SER A 382 -8.41 1.49 8.16
N VAL A 383 -7.36 0.79 8.63
CA VAL A 383 -6.88 -0.42 7.97
C VAL A 383 -7.92 -1.54 7.95
N ALA A 384 -8.68 -1.71 9.04
CA ALA A 384 -9.67 -2.75 9.13
C ALA A 384 -10.88 -2.48 8.23
N PHE A 385 -11.37 -1.24 8.16
CA PHE A 385 -12.46 -0.87 7.25
C PHE A 385 -12.01 -0.90 5.79
N ASN A 386 -10.82 -0.40 5.46
CA ASN A 386 -10.26 -0.51 4.11
C ASN A 386 -10.11 -1.99 3.67
N SER A 387 -9.85 -2.89 4.63
CA SER A 387 -9.80 -4.35 4.40
C SER A 387 -11.14 -4.99 4.00
N LEU A 388 -12.26 -4.27 4.06
CA LEU A 388 -13.55 -4.72 3.49
C LEU A 388 -13.48 -4.84 1.97
N LEU A 389 -12.98 -3.80 1.29
CA LEU A 389 -12.79 -3.80 -0.16
C LEU A 389 -11.45 -4.46 -0.51
N LEU A 390 -10.36 -3.97 0.06
CA LEU A 390 -9.01 -4.40 -0.31
C LEU A 390 -8.81 -5.88 -0.01
N GLY A 391 -9.43 -6.42 1.04
CA GLY A 391 -9.30 -7.83 1.41
C GLY A 391 -9.92 -8.83 0.41
N GLU A 392 -10.72 -8.37 -0.55
CA GLU A 392 -11.22 -9.21 -1.65
C GLU A 392 -10.28 -9.22 -2.87
N ILE A 393 -9.29 -8.32 -2.92
CA ILE A 393 -8.38 -8.12 -4.06
C ILE A 393 -6.92 -8.39 -3.66
N PHE A 394 -6.56 -8.09 -2.42
CA PHE A 394 -5.24 -8.23 -1.82
C PHE A 394 -5.34 -8.90 -0.45
N ILE A 395 -4.22 -9.39 0.05
CA ILE A 395 -3.98 -9.57 1.47
C ILE A 395 -3.59 -8.20 2.03
N PRO A 396 -4.41 -7.62 2.92
CA PRO A 396 -4.12 -6.32 3.49
C PRO A 396 -2.86 -6.37 4.36
N ASP A 397 -1.87 -5.57 4.01
CA ASP A 397 -0.72 -5.32 4.86
C ASP A 397 -1.05 -4.18 5.83
N TRP A 398 -1.06 -4.52 7.12
CA TRP A 398 -1.47 -3.62 8.20
C TRP A 398 -0.36 -2.70 8.71
N ASP A 399 0.78 -2.73 8.01
CA ASP A 399 2.00 -2.01 8.31
C ASP A 399 2.76 -2.56 9.51
N MET A 400 4.03 -2.15 9.60
CA MET A 400 4.85 -2.37 10.79
C MET A 400 4.23 -1.75 12.04
N PHE A 401 4.74 -2.15 13.21
CA PHE A 401 4.49 -1.47 14.47
C PHE A 401 5.75 -1.50 15.35
N HIS A 402 5.75 -0.71 16.43
CA HIS A 402 6.78 -0.78 17.46
C HIS A 402 6.36 -1.73 18.59
N SER A 403 7.18 -2.74 18.89
CA SER A 403 6.92 -3.66 20.00
C SER A 403 7.18 -3.01 21.35
N LYS A 404 8.10 -2.04 21.44
CA LYS A 404 8.34 -1.24 22.64
C LYS A 404 7.68 0.13 22.51
N HIS A 405 6.37 0.14 22.72
CA HIS A 405 5.53 1.33 22.59
C HIS A 405 4.33 1.25 23.56
N GLU A 406 3.77 2.40 23.95
CA GLU A 406 2.61 2.43 24.87
C GLU A 406 1.38 1.69 24.32
N SER A 407 1.22 1.67 22.99
CA SER A 407 0.14 0.96 22.28
C SER A 407 0.57 -0.41 21.74
N ALA A 408 1.74 -0.94 22.12
CA ALA A 408 2.32 -2.13 21.49
C ALA A 408 1.43 -3.39 21.60
N GLU A 409 0.81 -3.63 22.75
CA GLU A 409 -0.10 -4.78 22.91
C GLU A 409 -1.34 -4.65 22.02
N PHE A 410 -1.87 -3.43 21.87
CA PHE A 410 -2.99 -3.14 20.98
C PHE A 410 -2.64 -3.39 19.52
N HIS A 411 -1.51 -2.87 19.05
CA HIS A 411 -1.04 -3.10 17.68
C HIS A 411 -0.68 -4.57 17.43
N GLY A 412 0.00 -5.23 18.38
CA GLY A 412 0.35 -6.63 18.30
C GLY A 412 -0.89 -7.53 18.17
N ALA A 413 -1.90 -7.33 19.02
CA ALA A 413 -3.16 -8.05 18.94
C ALA A 413 -3.89 -7.81 17.61
N ALA A 414 -3.90 -6.56 17.13
CA ALA A 414 -4.50 -6.21 15.85
C ALA A 414 -3.81 -6.90 14.66
N ARG A 415 -2.47 -6.92 14.62
CA ARG A 415 -1.70 -7.62 13.57
C ARG A 415 -1.92 -9.14 13.63
N ALA A 416 -2.08 -9.73 14.82
CA ALA A 416 -2.42 -11.15 14.96
C ALA A 416 -3.76 -11.52 14.30
N LEU A 417 -4.70 -10.57 14.26
CA LEU A 417 -6.03 -10.74 13.65
C LEU A 417 -6.10 -10.24 12.19
N SER A 418 -5.04 -9.64 11.66
CA SER A 418 -5.07 -8.97 10.35
C SER A 418 -5.28 -9.91 9.16
N GLY A 419 -4.86 -11.16 9.28
CA GLY A 419 -4.75 -12.08 8.14
C GLY A 419 -3.59 -11.76 7.18
N GLY A 420 -2.82 -10.71 7.47
CA GLY A 420 -1.64 -10.28 6.72
C GLY A 420 -0.32 -10.67 7.38
N GLY A 421 0.76 -10.01 6.97
CA GLY A 421 2.09 -10.18 7.56
C GLY A 421 2.18 -9.53 8.94
N VAL A 422 3.09 -10.04 9.78
CA VAL A 422 3.41 -9.45 11.09
C VAL A 422 4.88 -9.11 11.12
N TYR A 423 5.18 -7.82 11.15
CA TYR A 423 6.55 -7.33 11.21
C TYR A 423 6.64 -6.05 12.05
N VAL A 424 7.82 -5.82 12.65
CA VAL A 424 8.09 -4.63 13.47
C VAL A 424 9.13 -3.73 12.81
N SER A 425 9.27 -2.50 13.30
CA SER A 425 10.31 -1.57 12.86
C SER A 425 11.09 -0.96 14.02
N ASP A 426 11.16 -1.69 15.15
CA ASP A 426 11.95 -1.28 16.30
C ASP A 426 13.42 -1.05 15.96
N LYS A 427 14.04 -0.10 16.68
CA LYS A 427 15.49 0.06 16.70
C LYS A 427 16.17 -1.16 17.35
N PRO A 428 17.39 -1.52 16.92
CA PRO A 428 18.17 -2.57 17.58
C PRO A 428 18.25 -2.36 19.10
N GLY A 429 17.95 -3.41 19.87
CA GLY A 429 17.96 -3.35 21.33
C GLY A 429 16.76 -2.64 21.99
N VAL A 430 15.81 -2.14 21.20
CA VAL A 430 14.60 -1.44 21.68
C VAL A 430 13.36 -2.29 21.43
N HIS A 431 13.46 -3.59 21.73
CA HIS A 431 12.37 -4.55 21.55
C HIS A 431 11.66 -4.85 22.87
N ASP A 432 10.35 -5.13 22.80
CA ASP A 432 9.61 -5.78 23.87
C ASP A 432 9.38 -7.26 23.53
N PHE A 433 10.26 -8.12 24.05
CA PHE A 433 10.16 -9.56 23.83
C PHE A 433 8.95 -10.20 24.50
N SER A 434 8.33 -9.55 25.49
CA SER A 434 7.10 -10.07 26.11
C SER A 434 5.91 -9.95 25.15
N VAL A 435 5.86 -8.87 24.36
CA VAL A 435 4.87 -8.69 23.28
C VAL A 435 5.20 -9.60 22.10
N LEU A 436 6.46 -9.59 21.63
CA LEU A 436 6.84 -10.35 20.43
C LEU A 436 6.65 -11.86 20.60
N LYS A 437 6.95 -12.42 21.79
CA LYS A 437 6.76 -13.87 22.07
C LYS A 437 5.29 -14.30 22.11
N LYS A 438 4.33 -13.36 22.14
CA LYS A 438 2.89 -13.67 21.96
C LYS A 438 2.51 -13.86 20.48
N LEU A 439 3.33 -13.36 19.56
CA LEU A 439 3.05 -13.32 18.12
C LEU A 439 3.93 -14.30 17.33
N VAL A 440 5.16 -14.53 17.78
CA VAL A 440 6.22 -15.20 17.03
C VAL A 440 6.56 -16.55 17.66
N LEU A 441 6.58 -17.60 16.84
CA LEU A 441 6.99 -18.94 17.24
C LEU A 441 8.53 -19.04 17.31
N PRO A 442 9.10 -20.01 18.06
CA PRO A 442 10.56 -20.10 18.27
C PRO A 442 11.40 -20.22 16.99
N ASP A 443 10.83 -20.74 15.89
CA ASP A 443 11.49 -20.86 14.60
C ASP A 443 11.44 -19.57 13.74
N GLY A 444 10.70 -18.56 14.22
CA GLY A 444 10.45 -17.29 13.54
C GLY A 444 9.21 -17.29 12.64
N SER A 445 8.41 -18.36 12.64
CA SER A 445 7.11 -18.38 11.96
C SER A 445 6.02 -17.67 12.78
N ILE A 446 4.92 -17.32 12.11
CA ILE A 446 3.74 -16.69 12.74
C ILE A 446 2.48 -17.48 12.44
N LEU A 447 1.48 -17.36 13.32
CA LEU A 447 0.13 -17.84 13.05
C LEU A 447 -0.65 -16.72 12.35
N ARG A 448 -1.27 -17.05 11.22
CA ARG A 448 -2.00 -16.10 10.39
C ARG A 448 -3.44 -16.55 10.20
N ALA A 449 -4.37 -15.62 10.34
CA ALA A 449 -5.75 -15.80 9.95
C ALA A 449 -5.88 -16.13 8.45
N ARG A 450 -6.89 -16.94 8.08
CA ARG A 450 -7.10 -17.34 6.68
C ARG A 450 -7.53 -16.17 5.80
N TYR A 451 -8.41 -15.31 6.32
CA TYR A 451 -8.98 -14.17 5.61
C TYR A 451 -8.54 -12.85 6.26
N ALA A 452 -8.70 -11.76 5.53
CA ALA A 452 -8.44 -10.41 6.03
C ALA A 452 -9.27 -10.10 7.27
N GLY A 453 -8.63 -9.49 8.28
CA GLY A 453 -9.29 -8.96 9.46
C GLY A 453 -10.22 -7.81 9.09
N ARG A 454 -11.46 -7.84 9.57
CA ARG A 454 -12.51 -6.86 9.23
C ARG A 454 -13.35 -6.50 10.45
N PRO A 455 -14.04 -5.34 10.45
CA PRO A 455 -15.03 -5.02 11.46
C PRO A 455 -16.13 -6.08 11.48
N THR A 456 -16.69 -6.35 12.66
CA THR A 456 -17.89 -7.17 12.77
C THR A 456 -19.11 -6.45 12.20
N ARG A 457 -20.15 -7.23 11.86
CA ARG A 457 -21.38 -6.69 11.23
C ARG A 457 -22.03 -5.56 12.06
N ASP A 458 -21.98 -5.65 13.38
CA ASP A 458 -22.54 -4.67 14.31
C ASP A 458 -21.81 -3.32 14.32
N CYS A 459 -20.60 -3.24 13.76
CA CYS A 459 -19.78 -2.03 13.71
C CYS A 459 -19.68 -1.39 12.31
N LEU A 460 -20.26 -2.01 11.26
CA LEU A 460 -20.07 -1.55 9.87
C LEU A 460 -20.62 -0.15 9.59
N PHE A 461 -21.64 0.27 10.33
CA PHE A 461 -22.37 1.53 10.11
C PHE A 461 -22.27 2.47 11.33
N THR A 462 -21.20 2.34 12.09
CA THR A 462 -20.88 3.18 13.25
C THR A 462 -19.47 3.74 13.07
N ASP A 463 -19.24 4.99 13.47
CA ASP A 463 -17.91 5.57 13.55
C ASP A 463 -17.18 5.03 14.80
N PRO A 464 -16.22 4.11 14.66
CA PRO A 464 -15.57 3.47 15.80
C PRO A 464 -14.53 4.38 16.49
N VAL A 465 -14.24 5.56 15.94
CA VAL A 465 -13.24 6.49 16.48
C VAL A 465 -13.91 7.55 17.35
N MET A 466 -15.11 8.00 16.96
CA MET A 466 -15.80 9.12 17.62
C MET A 466 -16.99 8.71 18.49
N ASP A 467 -17.48 7.46 18.41
CA ASP A 467 -18.70 7.04 19.11
C ASP A 467 -18.52 6.67 20.60
N GLY A 468 -17.27 6.59 21.07
CA GLY A 468 -16.94 6.21 22.44
C GLY A 468 -17.25 4.75 22.80
N LYS A 469 -17.49 3.86 21.83
CA LYS A 469 -17.79 2.44 22.02
C LYS A 469 -16.65 1.56 21.53
N SER A 470 -16.53 0.36 22.11
CA SER A 470 -15.53 -0.61 21.68
C SER A 470 -15.94 -1.26 20.35
N CYS A 471 -15.10 -1.13 19.32
CA CYS A 471 -15.25 -1.84 18.05
C CYS A 471 -14.82 -3.31 18.19
N ARG A 472 -15.59 -4.23 17.61
CA ARG A 472 -15.24 -5.66 17.54
C ARG A 472 -14.74 -6.00 16.14
N TRP A 473 -13.79 -6.92 16.08
CA TRP A 473 -13.20 -7.41 14.83
C TRP A 473 -13.54 -8.88 14.64
N ILE A 474 -13.83 -9.28 13.41
CA ILE A 474 -14.00 -10.68 13.03
C ILE A 474 -12.87 -11.09 12.11
N VAL A 475 -12.35 -12.27 12.41
CA VAL A 475 -11.64 -13.12 11.48
C VAL A 475 -12.60 -14.27 11.17
N GLN A 476 -13.06 -14.37 9.93
CA GLN A 476 -13.74 -15.59 9.50
C GLN A 476 -12.67 -16.70 9.44
N ASN A 477 -12.93 -17.88 9.99
CA ASN A 477 -12.00 -19.01 9.98
C ASN A 477 -12.28 -19.94 8.80
#